data_AF-Q2VFP7-F1
#
_entry.id   AF-Q2VFP7-F1
#
_cell.length_a   1.000
_cell.length_b   1.000
_cell.length_c   1.000
_cell.angle_alpha   90.00
_cell.angle_beta   90.00
_cell.angle_gamma   90.00
#
_symmetry.space_group_name_H-M   'P 1'
#
loop_
_entity.id
_entity.type
_entity.pdbx_description
1 polymer ?
#
loop_
_entity_poly.entity_id
_entity_poly.type
_entity_poly.pdbx_seq_one_letter_code
_entity_poly.pdbx_strand_id
1 'polypeptide(L)' 'HEERKDGHGYISRCFTRKYTLPPGVDPTQVSSSLSPEGTLT' A
#
# COMPACT_ATOMS: atom_id res chain seq x y z
N HIS A 1 1.48 2.22 8.15
CA HIS A 1 1.94 3.55 8.62
C HIS A 1 2.30 3.41 10.07
N GLU A 2 3.55 3.70 10.44
CA GLU A 2 3.98 3.67 11.84
C GLU A 2 3.19 4.67 12.69
N GLU A 3 3.18 4.43 13.99
CA GLU A 3 2.55 5.31 14.97
C GLU A 3 3.17 6.71 14.87
N ARG A 4 2.33 7.72 14.64
CA ARG A 4 2.74 9.12 14.67
C ARG A 4 1.80 9.93 15.54
N LYS A 5 2.38 10.87 16.29
CA LYS A 5 1.61 11.85 17.05
C LYS A 5 0.95 12.84 16.09
N ASP A 6 -0.34 13.08 16.29
CA ASP A 6 -1.08 14.12 15.61
C ASP A 6 -1.78 15.05 16.64
N GLY A 7 -2.61 15.97 16.17
CA GLY A 7 -3.35 16.90 17.03
C GLY A 7 -4.35 16.23 17.99
N HIS A 8 -4.63 14.94 17.83
CA HIS A 8 -5.64 14.18 18.58
C HIS A 8 -5.06 12.99 19.36
N GLY A 9 -3.74 12.81 19.38
CA GLY A 9 -3.08 11.71 20.08
C GLY A 9 -2.11 10.97 19.17
N TYR A 10 -2.22 9.65 19.10
CA TYR A 10 -1.41 8.79 18.25
C TYR A 10 -2.27 8.12 17.19
N ILE A 11 -1.80 8.11 15.94
CA ILE A 11 -2.45 7.42 14.84
C ILE A 11 -1.56 6.31 14.31
N SER A 12 -2.14 5.12 14.18
CA SER A 12 -1.62 4.01 13.38
C SER A 12 -2.63 3.66 12.28
N ARG A 13 -2.15 3.47 11.05
CA ARG A 13 -3.00 3.14 9.89
C ARG A 13 -2.45 1.92 9.16
N CYS A 14 -3.35 0.98 8.86
CA CYS A 14 -3.11 -0.21 8.05
C CYS A 14 -4.18 -0.30 6.96
N PHE A 15 -3.79 -0.68 5.76
CA PHE A 15 -4.68 -0.83 4.61
C PHE A 15 -4.31 -2.08 3.81
N THR A 16 -5.33 -2.82 3.37
CA THR A 16 -5.17 -4.04 2.57
C THR A 16 -6.04 -3.92 1.32
N ARG A 17 -5.42 -4.02 0.14
CA ARG A 17 -6.13 -4.10 -1.15
C ARG A 17 -5.81 -5.42 -1.84
N LYS A 18 -6.84 -6.09 -2.34
CA LYS A 18 -6.71 -7.34 -3.09
C LYS A 18 -7.00 -7.11 -4.56
N TYR A 19 -6.24 -7.75 -5.42
CA TYR A 19 -6.45 -7.78 -6.87
C TYR A 19 -6.50 -9.23 -7.33
N THR A 20 -7.44 -9.54 -8.23
CA THR A 20 -7.45 -10.82 -8.93
C THR A 20 -6.51 -10.70 -10.12
N LEU A 21 -5.46 -11.52 -10.14
CA LEU A 21 -4.53 -11.57 -11.26
C LEU A 21 -5.19 -12.26 -12.47
N PRO A 22 -5.00 -11.74 -13.69
CA PRO A 22 -5.38 -12.45 -14.90
C PRO A 22 -4.73 -13.85 -14.99
N PRO A 23 -5.33 -14.81 -15.70
CA PRO A 23 -4.73 -16.11 -15.92
C PRO A 23 -3.36 -16.02 -16.60
N GLY A 24 -2.39 -16.82 -16.14
CA GLY A 24 -1.05 -16.89 -16.74
C GLY A 24 -0.06 -15.81 -16.28
N VAL A 25 -0.46 -14.88 -15.41
CA VAL A 25 0.46 -13.93 -14.78
C VAL A 25 1.31 -14.64 -13.73
N ASP A 26 2.63 -14.51 -13.85
CA ASP A 26 3.59 -15.02 -12.86
C ASP A 26 3.55 -14.15 -11.59
N PRO A 27 3.20 -14.73 -10.42
CA PRO A 27 3.14 -13.98 -9.16
C PRO A 27 4.48 -13.33 -8.76
N THR A 28 5.61 -13.88 -9.22
CA THR A 28 6.95 -13.36 -8.87
C THR A 28 7.27 -12.05 -9.61
N GLN A 29 6.52 -11.72 -10.66
CA GLN A 29 6.71 -10.51 -11.45
C GLN A 29 5.87 -9.31 -10.95
N VAL A 30 5.04 -9.52 -9.92
CA VAL A 30 4.24 -8.44 -9.32
C VAL A 30 5.15 -7.54 -8.48
N SER A 31 5.12 -6.24 -8.77
CA SER A 31 5.83 -5.21 -8.01
C SER A 31 4.93 -4.02 -7.73
N SER A 32 5.31 -3.19 -6.78
CA SER A 32 4.63 -1.93 -6.47
C SER A 32 5.63 -0.79 -6.37
N SER A 33 5.17 0.42 -6.65
CA SER A 33 5.96 1.65 -6.61
C SER A 33 5.10 2.79 -6.06
N LEU A 34 5.67 3.60 -5.17
CA LEU A 34 5.00 4.77 -4.62
C LEU A 34 5.58 6.03 -5.25
N SER A 35 4.74 6.82 -5.91
CA SER A 35 5.16 8.10 -6.49
C SER A 35 5.36 9.17 -5.41
N PRO A 36 6.17 10.22 -5.67
CA PRO A 36 6.34 11.36 -4.74
C PRO A 36 5.03 12.06 -4.38
N GLU A 37 4.06 12.04 -5.29
CA GLU A 37 2.72 12.61 -5.12
C GLU A 37 1.80 11.71 -4.29
N GLY A 38 2.28 10.53 -3.86
CA GLY A 38 1.55 9.62 -2.98
C GLY A 38 0.66 8.61 -3.70
N THR A 39 0.90 8.34 -4.99
CA THR A 39 0.14 7.32 -5.74
C THR A 39 0.87 5.99 -5.73
N LEU A 40 0.23 4.94 -5.21
CA LEU A 40 0.73 3.56 -5.29
C LEU A 40 0.30 2.93 -6.61
N THR A 41 1.27 2.50 -7.42
CA THR A 41 1.07 1.77 -8.68
C THR A 41 1.69 0.38 -8.58
#